data_AF-A0ABD0KJR7-F1
#
_entry.id   AF-A0ABD0KJR7-F1
#
_cell.length_a   1.000
_cell.length_b   1.000
_cell.length_c   1.000
_cell.angle_alpha   90.00
_cell.angle_beta   90.00
_cell.angle_gamma   90.00
#
_symmetry.space_group_name_H-M   'P 1'
#
loop_
_entity.id
_entity.type
_entity.pdbx_description
1 polymer ?
#
loop_
_entity_poly.entity_id
_entity_poly.type
_entity_poly.pdbx_seq_one_letter_code
_entity_poly.pdbx_strand_id
1 'polypeptide(L)'
;MLHKLTSPTAARSFSQDAIAQLNSLQSNAETIRKSAECRRDPAQHIPQMRDYLTRVGLSMAEIDRLSVIHVAGTKGKGCTCAFVESILRRCPEVGKVGFYSSPHLLGVCERIRINGQPIHEDMFSKYFWDVYDKLKRTQDDYCGDMPFYFSFLTVMSLYVFVREAVNVAILEVGIGGEYDSTNVVQRPVVCGVTSLDLDHTNLLGNTLDKIAWQKAGIFKSGVPAITVPQSTDSVRDVMLKRAKEKGCPLYVAQPLASTGLPGGLPLGIAGDRQRYNAALAVQLCQVWLQTRADSLSSCRWHGRYQTICRPGVTYYLDGAHTPDSIEACEQWFQKAAERESGQLSHTRSVIRAMSCHTTTSQQFSKNSLCFPSSVVV
;
A
#
# COMPACT_ATOMS: atom_id res chain seq x y z
N MET A 1 63.01 -18.97 6.74
CA MET A 1 62.20 -18.32 5.69
C MET A 1 60.86 -17.94 6.28
N LEU A 2 60.81 -16.74 6.88
CA LEU A 2 59.59 -16.12 7.39
C LEU A 2 58.98 -15.31 6.25
N HIS A 3 57.91 -15.81 5.62
CA HIS A 3 57.08 -14.97 4.76
C HIS A 3 56.19 -14.10 5.65
N LYS A 4 56.56 -12.83 5.79
CA LYS A 4 55.69 -11.75 6.24
C LYS A 4 54.50 -11.69 5.28
N LEU A 5 53.35 -12.20 5.71
CA LEU A 5 52.07 -11.81 5.14
C LEU A 5 51.79 -10.38 5.60
N THR A 6 51.99 -9.46 4.68
CA THR A 6 51.56 -8.07 4.77
C THR A 6 50.06 -8.03 5.04
N SER A 7 49.68 -7.39 6.15
CA SER A 7 48.32 -7.01 6.51
C SER A 7 47.71 -6.08 5.46
N PRO A 8 46.46 -6.28 5.01
CA PRO A 8 45.74 -5.24 4.28
C PRO A 8 45.14 -4.25 5.30
N THR A 9 45.92 -3.24 5.68
CA THR A 9 45.38 -2.00 6.25
C THR A 9 45.15 -1.00 5.12
N ALA A 10 43.96 -0.38 5.13
CA ALA A 10 43.46 0.72 4.28
C ALA A 10 42.55 0.34 3.10
N ALA A 11 41.41 -0.29 3.43
CA ALA A 11 40.14 0.02 2.77
C ALA A 11 39.14 0.39 3.88
N ARG A 12 39.11 1.67 4.30
CA ARG A 12 37.87 2.20 4.88
C ARG A 12 36.84 2.08 3.77
N SER A 13 35.95 1.09 3.87
CA SER A 13 34.94 0.88 2.83
C SER A 13 34.02 2.10 2.82
N PHE A 14 33.61 2.55 1.64
CA PHE A 14 32.66 3.65 1.44
C PHE A 14 31.38 3.50 2.29
N SER A 15 31.05 2.26 2.68
CA SER A 15 30.00 1.87 3.63
C SER A 15 30.21 2.40 5.05
N GLN A 16 31.44 2.34 5.60
CA GLN A 16 31.71 2.80 6.97
C GLN A 16 31.55 4.32 7.12
N ASP A 17 31.97 5.10 6.12
CA ASP A 17 31.85 6.56 6.14
C ASP A 17 30.37 6.98 6.07
N ALA A 18 29.56 6.30 5.25
CA ALA A 18 28.12 6.52 5.19
C ALA A 18 27.44 6.24 6.53
N ILE A 19 27.80 5.14 7.20
CA ILE A 19 27.25 4.80 8.52
C ILE A 19 27.68 5.82 9.58
N ALA A 20 28.95 6.25 9.58
CA ALA A 20 29.44 7.27 10.50
C ALA A 20 28.71 8.61 10.32
N GLN A 21 28.53 9.04 9.07
CA GLN A 21 27.80 10.27 8.74
C GLN A 21 26.31 10.17 9.06
N LEU A 22 25.69 9.01 8.85
CA LEU A 22 24.31 8.76 9.28
C LEU A 22 24.20 8.86 10.80
N ASN A 23 25.15 8.29 11.55
CA ASN A 23 25.14 8.34 13.01
C ASN A 23 25.32 9.76 13.53
N SER A 24 25.96 10.66 12.79
CA SER A 24 26.01 12.08 13.15
C SER A 24 24.64 12.78 13.10
N LEU A 25 23.65 12.18 12.43
CA LEU A 25 22.24 12.64 12.42
C LEU A 25 21.46 12.14 13.63
N GLN A 26 22.07 11.33 14.50
CA GLN A 26 21.45 10.96 15.77
C GLN A 26 21.38 12.19 16.66
N SER A 27 20.16 12.58 17.00
CA SER A 27 19.91 13.46 18.13
C SER A 27 20.22 12.68 19.41
N ASN A 28 21.21 13.12 20.19
CA ASN A 28 21.46 12.59 21.53
C ASN A 28 20.14 12.59 22.33
N ALA A 29 19.99 11.73 23.35
CA ALA A 29 18.76 11.68 24.17
C ALA A 29 18.34 13.07 24.72
N GLU A 30 19.32 13.95 24.93
CA GLU A 30 19.17 15.35 25.31
C GLU A 30 18.67 16.25 24.16
N THR A 31 19.06 15.99 22.91
CA THR A 31 18.53 16.64 21.70
C THR A 31 17.13 16.15 21.35
N ILE A 32 16.78 14.89 21.66
CA ILE A 32 15.40 14.39 21.55
C ILE A 32 14.50 15.07 22.58
N ARG A 33 14.98 15.24 23.82
CA ARG A 33 14.30 16.03 24.87
C ARG A 33 14.19 17.50 24.47
N LYS A 34 15.28 18.13 24.03
CA LYS A 34 15.26 19.50 23.51
C LYS A 34 14.42 19.64 22.23
N SER A 35 14.30 18.64 21.38
CA SER A 35 13.38 18.67 20.22
C SER A 35 11.92 18.46 20.62
N ALA A 36 11.67 17.86 21.79
CA ALA A 36 10.35 17.75 22.40
C ALA A 36 9.97 19.07 23.12
N GLU A 37 10.95 19.81 23.65
CA GLU A 37 10.80 21.12 24.29
C GLU A 37 10.84 22.29 23.30
N CYS A 38 11.61 22.18 22.22
CA CYS A 38 11.77 23.12 21.12
C CYS A 38 10.94 22.67 19.90
N ARG A 39 9.80 22.00 20.15
CA ARG A 39 8.86 21.63 19.09
C ARG A 39 8.39 22.89 18.40
N ARG A 40 8.91 23.13 17.19
CA ARG A 40 8.05 23.48 16.05
C ARG A 40 6.85 22.54 16.14
N ASP A 41 5.64 23.10 16.19
CA ASP A 41 4.36 22.38 16.26
C ASP A 41 4.44 20.99 15.60
N PRO A 42 4.14 19.85 16.30
CA PRO A 42 4.18 18.50 15.71
C PRO A 42 3.48 18.38 14.36
N ALA A 43 2.46 19.21 14.11
CA ALA A 43 1.77 19.27 12.83
C ALA A 43 2.68 19.68 11.65
N GLN A 44 3.81 20.36 11.92
CA GLN A 44 4.80 20.78 10.93
C GLN A 44 5.75 19.66 10.49
N HIS A 45 5.82 18.54 11.23
CA HIS A 45 6.76 17.46 10.90
C HIS A 45 6.43 16.78 9.57
N ILE A 46 5.14 16.56 9.26
CA ILE A 46 4.74 15.95 7.98
C ILE A 46 4.97 16.89 6.78
N PRO A 47 4.61 18.19 6.83
CA PRO A 47 5.08 19.17 5.84
C PRO A 47 6.59 19.14 5.63
N GLN A 48 7.38 19.15 6.71
CA GLN A 48 8.84 19.09 6.64
C GLN A 48 9.33 17.80 5.94
N MET A 49 8.70 16.66 6.20
CA MET A 49 9.00 15.42 5.47
C MET A 49 8.74 15.53 3.96
N ARG A 50 7.72 16.28 3.54
CA ARG A 50 7.45 16.54 2.10
C ARG A 50 8.52 17.43 1.48
N ASP A 51 9.03 18.40 2.23
CA ASP A 51 10.13 19.24 1.78
C ASP A 51 11.40 18.40 1.56
N TYR A 52 11.71 17.50 2.49
CA TYR A 52 12.84 16.58 2.31
C TYR A 52 12.69 15.68 1.07
N LEU A 53 11.49 15.14 0.83
CA LEU A 53 11.19 14.34 -0.37
C LEU A 53 11.35 15.17 -1.66
N THR A 54 10.87 16.41 -1.65
CA THR A 54 11.02 17.34 -2.77
C THR A 54 12.49 17.65 -3.05
N ARG A 55 13.29 17.91 -2.00
CA ARG A 55 14.72 18.21 -2.09
C ARG A 55 15.54 17.04 -2.65
N VAL A 56 15.13 15.79 -2.40
CA VAL A 56 15.79 14.61 -3.02
C VAL A 56 15.29 14.30 -4.43
N GLY A 57 14.31 15.07 -4.92
CA GLY A 57 13.70 14.93 -6.24
C GLY A 57 12.68 13.80 -6.32
N LEU A 58 11.90 13.57 -5.26
CA LEU A 58 10.76 12.66 -5.26
C LEU A 58 9.45 13.46 -5.20
N SER A 59 8.55 13.19 -6.14
CA SER A 59 7.19 13.69 -6.11
C SER A 59 6.27 12.79 -5.28
N MET A 60 5.20 13.36 -4.73
CA MET A 60 4.17 12.57 -4.04
C MET A 60 3.52 11.53 -4.97
N ALA A 61 3.43 11.83 -6.28
CA ALA A 61 2.89 10.90 -7.27
C ALA A 61 3.78 9.67 -7.49
N GLU A 62 5.10 9.79 -7.32
CA GLU A 62 6.01 8.63 -7.34
C GLU A 62 5.85 7.77 -6.08
N ILE A 63 5.64 8.40 -4.92
CA ILE A 63 5.42 7.69 -3.66
C ILE A 63 4.08 6.95 -3.67
N ASP A 64 3.01 7.58 -4.16
CA ASP A 64 1.69 6.96 -4.28
C ASP A 64 1.71 5.73 -5.20
N ARG A 65 2.62 5.68 -6.19
CA ARG A 65 2.81 4.50 -7.06
C ARG A 65 3.40 3.29 -6.35
N LEU A 66 4.05 3.46 -5.19
CA LEU A 66 4.61 2.35 -4.40
C LEU A 66 3.54 1.46 -3.76
N SER A 67 2.24 1.77 -3.89
CA SER A 67 1.13 0.95 -3.39
C SER A 67 1.34 0.49 -1.95
N VAL A 68 1.53 1.45 -1.05
CA VAL A 68 2.05 1.24 0.29
C VAL A 68 1.10 0.44 1.19
N ILE A 69 1.64 -0.47 2.00
CA ILE A 69 0.98 -1.05 3.17
C ILE A 69 1.61 -0.42 4.41
N HIS A 70 0.82 0.28 5.22
CA HIS A 70 1.35 1.08 6.34
C HIS A 70 0.91 0.49 7.69
N VAL A 71 1.86 0.13 8.55
CA VAL A 71 1.56 -0.61 9.78
C VAL A 71 2.05 0.12 11.03
N ALA A 72 1.11 0.48 11.91
CA ALA A 72 1.36 1.00 13.25
C ALA A 72 1.04 -0.04 14.33
N GLY A 73 1.36 0.28 15.58
CA GLY A 73 1.08 -0.58 16.73
C GLY A 73 2.06 -0.39 17.88
N THR A 74 1.82 -1.06 19.00
CA THR A 74 2.80 -1.13 20.10
C THR A 74 3.60 -2.43 19.99
N LYS A 75 2.93 -3.58 19.99
CA LYS A 75 3.57 -4.90 19.86
C LYS A 75 3.11 -5.60 18.59
N GLY A 76 4.04 -6.21 17.86
CA GLY A 76 3.74 -7.02 16.67
C GLY A 76 3.80 -6.30 15.32
N LYS A 77 4.19 -5.01 15.27
CA LYS A 77 4.38 -4.24 14.03
C LYS A 77 5.34 -4.93 13.06
N GLY A 78 6.61 -5.06 13.45
CA GLY A 78 7.63 -5.75 12.67
C GLY A 78 7.26 -7.20 12.32
N CYS A 79 6.64 -7.95 13.23
CA CYS A 79 6.15 -9.31 12.94
C CYS A 79 5.07 -9.31 11.86
N THR A 80 4.09 -8.41 11.95
CA THR A 80 3.02 -8.26 10.95
C THR A 80 3.62 -7.88 9.61
N CYS A 81 4.52 -6.89 9.56
CA CYS A 81 5.20 -6.50 8.32
C CYS A 81 6.02 -7.65 7.73
N ALA A 82 6.73 -8.43 8.54
CA ALA A 82 7.48 -9.60 8.10
C ALA A 82 6.56 -10.69 7.52
N PHE A 83 5.38 -10.92 8.13
CA PHE A 83 4.38 -11.82 7.54
C PHE A 83 3.83 -11.29 6.21
N VAL A 84 3.52 -9.98 6.12
CA VAL A 84 3.08 -9.35 4.86
C VAL A 84 4.14 -9.52 3.77
N GLU A 85 5.41 -9.22 4.06
CA GLU A 85 6.52 -9.39 3.12
C GLU A 85 6.64 -10.87 2.69
N SER A 86 6.57 -11.80 3.64
CA SER A 86 6.66 -13.23 3.38
C SER A 86 5.52 -13.74 2.46
N ILE A 87 4.30 -13.22 2.63
CA ILE A 87 3.15 -13.56 1.79
C ILE A 87 3.33 -12.96 0.39
N LEU A 88 3.52 -11.64 0.30
CA LEU A 88 3.52 -10.94 -0.99
C LEU A 88 4.69 -11.34 -1.90
N ARG A 89 5.85 -11.68 -1.35
CA ARG A 89 6.97 -12.18 -2.16
C ARG A 89 6.70 -13.54 -2.81
N ARG A 90 5.71 -14.30 -2.33
CA ARG A 90 5.31 -15.59 -2.91
C ARG A 90 4.24 -15.43 -4.01
N CYS A 91 3.76 -14.22 -4.25
CA CYS A 91 2.78 -13.91 -5.28
C CYS A 91 3.51 -13.29 -6.50
N PRO A 92 3.72 -14.03 -7.60
CA PRO A 92 4.47 -13.54 -8.76
C PRO A 92 3.95 -12.22 -9.35
N GLU A 93 2.64 -12.01 -9.30
CA GLU A 93 1.93 -10.83 -9.79
C GLU A 93 2.22 -9.54 -9.00
N VAL A 94 2.79 -9.65 -7.79
CA VAL A 94 3.14 -8.51 -6.96
C VAL A 94 4.35 -7.76 -7.52
N GLY A 95 5.32 -8.48 -8.09
CA GLY A 95 6.61 -7.93 -8.49
C GLY A 95 7.55 -7.71 -7.29
N LYS A 96 8.32 -6.62 -7.33
CA LYS A 96 9.36 -6.31 -6.34
C LYS A 96 8.74 -5.75 -5.04
N VAL A 97 9.03 -6.38 -3.91
CA VAL A 97 8.55 -6.02 -2.57
C VAL A 97 9.63 -5.25 -1.82
N GLY A 98 9.33 -4.05 -1.35
CA GLY A 98 10.18 -3.27 -0.45
C GLY A 98 9.64 -3.33 0.99
N PHE A 99 10.54 -3.41 1.96
CA PHE A 99 10.17 -3.40 3.38
C PHE A 99 11.07 -2.45 4.16
N TYR A 100 10.45 -1.49 4.85
CA TYR A 100 11.11 -0.56 5.76
C TYR A 100 10.73 -0.86 7.22
N SER A 101 11.73 -1.11 8.07
CA SER A 101 11.55 -1.52 9.47
C SER A 101 12.40 -0.75 10.45
N SER A 102 12.00 -0.77 11.73
CA SER A 102 12.83 -0.21 12.82
C SER A 102 12.52 -0.85 14.18
N PRO A 103 13.50 -0.92 15.11
CA PRO A 103 14.93 -0.64 14.92
C PRO A 103 15.64 -1.74 14.11
N HIS A 104 16.97 -1.64 13.99
CA HIS A 104 17.81 -2.74 13.49
C HIS A 104 18.41 -3.50 14.69
N LEU A 105 18.75 -4.78 14.50
CA LEU A 105 19.39 -5.66 15.45
C LEU A 105 20.90 -5.77 15.20
N LEU A 106 21.32 -6.00 13.95
CA LEU A 106 22.72 -6.21 13.59
C LEU A 106 23.30 -5.00 12.85
N GLY A 107 22.57 -4.48 11.85
CA GLY A 107 23.11 -3.42 11.00
C GLY A 107 22.02 -2.61 10.31
N VAL A 108 22.31 -1.34 10.02
CA VAL A 108 21.32 -0.40 9.46
C VAL A 108 20.74 -0.85 8.12
N CYS A 109 21.51 -1.59 7.32
CA CYS A 109 21.07 -2.14 6.04
C CYS A 109 19.82 -3.04 6.18
N GLU A 110 19.62 -3.70 7.33
CA GLU A 110 18.47 -4.59 7.53
C GLU A 110 17.13 -3.83 7.59
N ARG A 111 17.17 -2.51 7.82
CA ARG A 111 16.00 -1.64 7.87
C ARG A 111 15.37 -1.40 6.51
N ILE A 112 16.13 -1.59 5.42
CA ILE A 112 15.64 -1.44 4.06
C ILE A 112 15.87 -2.77 3.37
N ARG A 113 14.79 -3.49 3.08
CA ARG A 113 14.85 -4.77 2.38
C ARG A 113 14.17 -4.69 1.03
N ILE A 114 14.70 -5.45 0.09
CA ILE A 114 14.09 -5.69 -1.21
C ILE A 114 13.98 -7.20 -1.37
N ASN A 115 12.77 -7.69 -1.64
CA ASN A 115 12.45 -9.10 -1.79
C ASN A 115 12.94 -9.97 -0.61
N GLY A 116 12.84 -9.46 0.62
CA GLY A 116 13.21 -10.20 1.84
C GLY A 116 14.69 -10.14 2.19
N GLN A 117 15.51 -9.48 1.38
CA GLN A 117 16.95 -9.33 1.62
C GLN A 117 17.27 -7.88 2.01
N PRO A 118 18.04 -7.65 3.09
CA PRO A 118 18.68 -6.36 3.35
C PRO A 118 19.40 -5.85 2.11
N ILE A 119 19.34 -4.54 1.85
CA ILE A 119 20.14 -3.96 0.77
C ILE A 119 21.64 -4.15 1.06
N HIS A 120 22.43 -4.42 0.02
CA HIS A 120 23.88 -4.57 0.16
C HIS A 120 24.52 -3.26 0.64
N GLU A 121 25.64 -3.36 1.35
CA GLU A 121 26.36 -2.20 1.89
C GLU A 121 26.73 -1.15 0.83
N ASP A 122 27.16 -1.58 -0.36
CA ASP A 122 27.47 -0.66 -1.46
C ASP A 122 26.24 0.09 -1.98
N MET A 123 25.10 -0.60 -2.05
CA MET A 123 23.82 0.00 -2.44
C MET A 123 23.36 0.98 -1.37
N PHE A 124 23.49 0.60 -0.09
CA PHE A 124 23.20 1.49 1.03
C PHE A 124 24.05 2.75 0.96
N SER A 125 25.37 2.62 0.80
CA SER A 125 26.28 3.76 0.76
C SER A 125 26.02 4.68 -0.45
N LYS A 126 25.81 4.10 -1.63
CA LYS A 126 25.39 4.85 -2.83
C LYS A 126 24.15 5.69 -2.56
N TYR A 127 23.08 5.07 -2.09
CA TYR A 127 21.82 5.78 -1.86
C TYR A 127 21.89 6.75 -0.67
N PHE A 128 22.72 6.46 0.32
CA PHE A 128 23.00 7.37 1.43
C PHE A 128 23.58 8.69 0.90
N TRP A 129 24.68 8.62 0.13
CA TRP A 129 25.34 9.82 -0.39
C TRP A 129 24.48 10.56 -1.41
N ASP A 130 23.75 9.84 -2.27
CA ASP A 130 22.78 10.45 -3.20
C ASP A 130 21.74 11.32 -2.46
N VAL A 131 21.19 10.80 -1.36
CA VAL A 131 20.17 11.50 -0.56
C VAL A 131 20.80 12.61 0.28
N TYR A 132 21.90 12.30 0.97
CA TYR A 132 22.59 13.23 1.87
C TYR A 132 23.09 14.46 1.12
N ASP A 133 23.76 14.28 -0.03
CA ASP A 133 24.30 15.38 -0.81
C ASP A 133 23.20 16.27 -1.40
N LYS A 134 22.07 15.69 -1.85
CA LYS A 134 20.92 16.46 -2.35
C LYS A 134 20.30 17.33 -1.26
N LEU A 135 20.14 16.77 -0.05
CA LEU A 135 19.65 17.52 1.10
C LEU A 135 20.65 18.61 1.50
N LYS A 136 21.94 18.28 1.58
CA LYS A 136 22.99 19.24 1.96
C LYS A 136 23.12 20.40 0.98
N ARG A 137 23.02 20.16 -0.34
CA ARG A 137 23.08 21.21 -1.38
C ARG A 137 21.94 22.23 -1.28
N THR A 138 20.78 21.81 -0.78
CA THR A 138 19.59 22.66 -0.63
C THR A 138 19.41 23.13 0.83
N GLN A 139 20.40 22.92 1.69
CA GLN A 139 20.25 23.15 3.12
C GLN A 139 20.05 24.64 3.45
N ASP A 140 20.79 25.54 2.81
CA ASP A 140 20.71 26.98 3.07
C ASP A 140 19.38 27.58 2.59
N ASP A 141 18.84 27.09 1.46
CA ASP A 141 17.52 27.47 0.94
C ASP A 141 16.37 27.11 1.90
N TYR A 142 16.63 26.17 2.82
CA TYR A 142 15.68 25.71 3.84
C TYR A 142 16.16 26.04 5.27
N CYS A 143 16.85 27.17 5.45
CA CYS A 143 17.24 27.68 6.77
C CYS A 143 18.12 26.71 7.59
N GLY A 144 19.02 25.98 6.94
CA GLY A 144 19.90 25.03 7.62
C GLY A 144 19.27 23.65 7.88
N ASP A 145 18.05 23.39 7.40
CA ASP A 145 17.26 22.23 7.81
C ASP A 145 17.78 20.91 7.24
N MET A 146 17.98 19.92 8.12
CA MET A 146 18.47 18.58 7.81
C MET A 146 17.69 17.54 8.64
N PRO A 147 17.23 16.42 8.03
CA PRO A 147 16.45 15.45 8.76
C PRO A 147 17.30 14.73 9.82
N PHE A 148 16.70 14.52 10.99
CA PHE A 148 17.25 13.63 12.01
C PHE A 148 17.27 12.17 11.53
N TYR A 149 18.06 11.35 12.22
CA TYR A 149 18.34 9.94 11.88
C TYR A 149 17.14 9.16 11.32
N PHE A 150 16.00 9.16 12.02
CA PHE A 150 14.83 8.39 11.60
C PHE A 150 14.16 8.98 10.36
N SER A 151 13.95 10.30 10.32
CA SER A 151 13.40 11.01 9.16
C SER A 151 14.30 10.85 7.92
N PHE A 152 15.61 10.89 8.10
CA PHE A 152 16.58 10.65 7.02
C PHE A 152 16.43 9.24 6.45
N LEU A 153 16.39 8.22 7.31
CA LEU A 153 16.22 6.83 6.87
C LEU A 153 14.87 6.58 6.19
N THR A 154 13.80 7.26 6.62
CA THR A 154 12.50 7.19 5.94
C THR A 154 12.55 7.83 4.55
N VAL A 155 13.18 9.00 4.41
CA VAL A 155 13.38 9.63 3.08
C VAL A 155 14.23 8.71 2.19
N MET A 156 15.31 8.17 2.73
CA MET A 156 16.19 7.25 2.02
C MET A 156 15.48 5.97 1.61
N SER A 157 14.65 5.36 2.46
CA SER A 157 13.93 4.12 2.11
C SER A 157 12.92 4.34 0.99
N LEU A 158 12.16 5.44 1.03
CA LEU A 158 11.26 5.82 -0.06
C LEU A 158 12.03 6.11 -1.35
N TYR A 159 13.18 6.78 -1.26
CA TYR A 159 14.07 7.01 -2.41
C TYR A 159 14.57 5.71 -3.03
N VAL A 160 15.03 4.77 -2.21
CA VAL A 160 15.44 3.43 -2.65
C VAL A 160 14.28 2.72 -3.34
N PHE A 161 13.08 2.70 -2.74
CA PHE A 161 11.94 1.99 -3.30
C PHE A 161 11.49 2.56 -4.66
N VAL A 162 11.50 3.89 -4.83
CA VAL A 162 11.20 4.51 -6.12
C VAL A 162 12.29 4.18 -7.15
N ARG A 163 13.58 4.32 -6.80
CA ARG A 163 14.70 4.09 -7.72
C ARG A 163 14.84 2.63 -8.13
N GLU A 164 14.53 1.72 -7.22
CA GLU A 164 14.52 0.29 -7.46
C GLU A 164 13.21 -0.21 -8.08
N ALA A 165 12.26 0.68 -8.41
CA ALA A 165 10.97 0.31 -8.99
C ALA A 165 10.21 -0.77 -8.19
N VAL A 166 10.16 -0.59 -6.87
CA VAL A 166 9.37 -1.43 -5.96
C VAL A 166 7.88 -1.28 -6.29
N ASN A 167 7.18 -2.40 -6.39
CA ASN A 167 5.75 -2.47 -6.71
C ASN A 167 4.85 -2.39 -5.47
N VAL A 168 5.38 -2.77 -4.30
CA VAL A 168 4.74 -2.65 -2.98
C VAL A 168 5.76 -2.30 -1.92
N ALA A 169 5.54 -1.19 -1.22
CA ALA A 169 6.34 -0.82 -0.05
C ALA A 169 5.58 -1.09 1.25
N ILE A 170 6.15 -1.93 2.11
CA ILE A 170 5.64 -2.22 3.45
C ILE A 170 6.38 -1.29 4.41
N LEU A 171 5.65 -0.38 5.06
CA LEU A 171 6.23 0.60 5.97
C LEU A 171 5.82 0.30 7.40
N GLU A 172 6.79 -0.02 8.26
CA GLU A 172 6.62 -0.04 9.71
C GLU A 172 6.76 1.38 10.26
N VAL A 173 5.77 1.81 11.04
CA VAL A 173 5.83 3.05 11.83
C VAL A 173 6.87 2.93 12.95
N GLY A 174 7.71 3.95 13.10
CA GLY A 174 8.68 4.02 14.20
C GLY A 174 7.99 4.25 15.54
N ILE A 175 7.61 5.50 15.82
CA ILE A 175 7.00 5.90 17.09
C ILE A 175 5.72 6.69 16.84
N GLY A 176 4.66 6.38 17.61
CA GLY A 176 3.35 7.03 17.43
C GLY A 176 2.64 6.57 16.16
N GLY A 177 2.33 7.51 15.28
CA GLY A 177 1.64 7.32 14.00
C GLY A 177 1.31 8.64 13.30
N GLU A 178 0.48 9.50 13.90
CA GLU A 178 0.03 10.78 13.31
C GLU A 178 1.20 11.66 12.83
N TYR A 179 2.24 11.78 13.66
CA TYR A 179 3.42 12.62 13.38
C TYR A 179 4.68 11.81 13.07
N ASP A 180 4.56 10.51 12.81
CA ASP A 180 5.70 9.68 12.43
C ASP A 180 6.17 10.02 11.01
N SER A 181 7.48 9.98 10.74
CA SER A 181 8.06 10.30 9.43
C SER A 181 7.45 9.47 8.30
N THR A 182 7.06 8.21 8.57
CA THR A 182 6.44 7.33 7.58
C THR A 182 5.02 7.77 7.19
N ASN A 183 4.36 8.59 8.01
CA ASN A 183 3.00 9.08 7.75
C ASN A 183 2.94 10.19 6.68
N VAL A 184 4.09 10.52 6.07
CA VAL A 184 4.16 11.36 4.87
C VAL A 184 3.46 10.74 3.66
N VAL A 185 3.33 9.41 3.62
CA VAL A 185 2.55 8.69 2.61
C VAL A 185 1.08 9.11 2.69
N GLN A 186 0.53 9.59 1.58
CA GLN A 186 -0.84 10.14 1.56
C GLN A 186 -1.89 9.08 1.22
N ARG A 187 -1.56 8.17 0.29
CA ARG A 187 -2.50 7.18 -0.25
C ARG A 187 -1.94 5.76 -0.14
N PRO A 188 -1.75 5.22 1.09
CA PRO A 188 -1.52 3.79 1.25
C PRO A 188 -2.73 3.01 0.73
N VAL A 189 -2.51 1.78 0.31
CA VAL A 189 -3.57 0.87 -0.14
C VAL A 189 -4.39 0.37 1.05
N VAL A 190 -3.72 0.13 2.18
CA VAL A 190 -4.33 -0.32 3.42
C VAL A 190 -3.46 0.06 4.62
N CYS A 191 -4.11 0.40 5.73
CA CYS A 191 -3.44 0.68 7.01
C CYS A 191 -3.70 -0.45 8.02
N GLY A 192 -2.66 -0.88 8.72
CA GLY A 192 -2.74 -1.91 9.77
C GLY A 192 -2.39 -1.34 11.14
N VAL A 193 -3.13 -1.71 12.19
CA VAL A 193 -2.78 -1.40 13.58
C VAL A 193 -2.72 -2.68 14.40
N THR A 194 -1.53 -3.01 14.89
CA THR A 194 -1.31 -4.18 15.75
C THR A 194 -1.72 -3.88 17.20
N SER A 195 -1.52 -4.84 18.10
CA SER A 195 -1.91 -4.69 19.51
C SER A 195 -1.28 -3.43 20.12
N LEU A 196 -2.12 -2.69 20.84
CA LEU A 196 -1.72 -1.49 21.57
C LEU A 196 -1.47 -1.81 23.04
N ASP A 197 -0.44 -1.16 23.57
CA ASP A 197 0.00 -1.28 24.96
C ASP A 197 0.65 0.03 25.38
N LEU A 198 0.80 0.25 26.67
CA LEU A 198 1.50 1.41 27.23
C LEU A 198 2.99 1.31 26.86
N ASP A 199 3.42 2.18 25.95
CA ASP A 199 4.80 2.27 25.48
C ASP A 199 5.09 3.71 25.06
N HIS A 200 6.32 4.16 25.26
CA HIS A 200 6.74 5.55 25.01
C HIS A 200 5.79 6.61 25.61
N THR A 201 5.32 6.40 26.85
CA THR A 201 4.33 7.26 27.52
C THR A 201 4.73 8.73 27.60
N ASN A 202 6.04 9.00 27.74
CA ASN A 202 6.61 10.36 27.71
C ASN A 202 6.38 11.11 26.38
N LEU A 203 6.18 10.39 25.27
CA LEU A 203 5.98 10.98 23.94
C LEU A 203 4.53 10.87 23.46
N LEU A 204 3.86 9.76 23.77
CA LEU A 204 2.53 9.42 23.24
C LEU A 204 1.40 9.65 24.25
N GLY A 205 1.74 9.95 25.50
CA GLY A 205 0.80 10.15 26.59
C GLY A 205 0.68 8.93 27.50
N ASN A 206 0.11 9.15 28.68
CA ASN A 206 0.09 8.19 29.78
C ASN A 206 -1.15 7.28 29.79
N THR A 207 -1.94 7.25 28.71
CA THR A 207 -3.16 6.43 28.61
C THR A 207 -3.19 5.68 27.29
N LEU A 208 -3.80 4.49 27.29
CA LEU A 208 -3.99 3.70 26.08
C LEU A 208 -4.80 4.46 25.02
N ASP A 209 -5.77 5.27 25.43
CA ASP A 209 -6.57 6.10 24.53
C ASP A 209 -5.72 7.14 23.77
N LYS A 210 -4.75 7.78 24.44
CA LYS A 210 -3.83 8.73 23.78
C LYS A 210 -2.90 8.00 22.80
N ILE A 211 -2.44 6.81 23.16
CA ILE A 211 -1.65 5.95 22.27
C ILE A 211 -2.48 5.51 21.06
N ALA A 212 -3.73 5.10 21.28
CA ALA A 212 -4.66 4.72 20.22
C ALA A 212 -4.90 5.87 19.23
N TRP A 213 -5.08 7.09 19.73
CA TRP A 213 -5.19 8.29 18.90
C TRP A 213 -3.97 8.49 18.02
N GLN A 214 -2.77 8.40 18.60
CA GLN A 214 -1.51 8.54 17.86
C GLN A 214 -1.36 7.46 16.79
N LYS A 215 -1.66 6.21 17.13
CA LYS A 215 -1.50 5.04 16.25
C LYS A 215 -2.50 5.03 15.11
N ALA A 216 -3.75 5.41 15.39
CA ALA A 216 -4.80 5.60 14.39
C ALA A 216 -4.56 6.83 13.50
N GLY A 217 -3.57 7.67 13.81
CA GLY A 217 -3.18 8.81 12.98
C GLY A 217 -2.63 8.45 11.59
N ILE A 218 -2.29 7.17 11.37
CA ILE A 218 -1.94 6.67 10.03
C ILE A 218 -3.15 6.43 9.13
N PHE A 219 -4.38 6.49 9.66
CA PHE A 219 -5.59 6.32 8.86
C PHE A 219 -5.74 7.45 7.84
N LYS A 220 -6.16 7.10 6.62
CA LYS A 220 -6.27 8.02 5.48
C LYS A 220 -7.66 7.93 4.88
N SER A 221 -8.14 9.05 4.35
CA SER A 221 -9.49 9.14 3.78
C SER A 221 -9.70 8.17 2.64
N GLY A 222 -10.81 7.41 2.70
CA GLY A 222 -11.15 6.38 1.72
C GLY A 222 -10.27 5.12 1.75
N VAL A 223 -9.24 5.06 2.62
CA VAL A 223 -8.33 3.91 2.69
C VAL A 223 -8.79 2.94 3.79
N PRO A 224 -8.97 1.65 3.51
CA PRO A 224 -9.34 0.69 4.54
C PRO A 224 -8.27 0.60 5.64
N ALA A 225 -8.74 0.59 6.89
CA ALA A 225 -7.93 0.36 8.07
C ALA A 225 -8.33 -0.97 8.72
N ILE A 226 -7.35 -1.75 9.17
CA ILE A 226 -7.57 -3.03 9.85
C ILE A 226 -6.79 -3.03 11.17
N THR A 227 -7.48 -3.35 12.26
CA THR A 227 -6.86 -3.54 13.59
C THR A 227 -7.03 -4.96 14.07
N VAL A 228 -6.10 -5.46 14.87
CA VAL A 228 -6.38 -6.65 15.71
C VAL A 228 -7.43 -6.32 16.78
N PRO A 229 -8.08 -7.33 17.41
CA PRO A 229 -8.83 -7.12 18.65
C PRO A 229 -7.96 -6.40 19.69
N GLN A 230 -8.47 -5.31 20.23
CA GLN A 230 -7.76 -4.48 21.21
C GLN A 230 -8.14 -4.90 22.63
N SER A 231 -7.27 -4.59 23.60
CA SER A 231 -7.42 -5.03 25.00
C SER A 231 -8.59 -4.40 25.73
N THR A 232 -9.03 -3.20 25.33
CA THR A 232 -10.14 -2.47 25.92
C THR A 232 -11.07 -1.90 24.87
N ASP A 233 -12.35 -1.78 25.20
CA ASP A 233 -13.33 -1.10 24.35
C ASP A 233 -13.00 0.39 24.15
N SER A 234 -12.43 1.06 25.16
CA SER A 234 -12.03 2.47 25.05
C SER A 234 -11.04 2.70 23.90
N VAL A 235 -10.06 1.81 23.75
CA VAL A 235 -9.06 1.87 22.67
C VAL A 235 -9.74 1.66 21.32
N ARG A 236 -10.63 0.68 21.22
CA ARG A 236 -11.41 0.41 20.01
C ARG A 236 -12.26 1.63 19.63
N ASP A 237 -12.91 2.26 20.59
CA ASP A 237 -13.78 3.41 20.38
C ASP A 237 -13.00 4.66 19.93
N VAL A 238 -11.80 4.89 20.47
CA VAL A 238 -10.90 5.94 19.99
C VAL A 238 -10.51 5.70 18.53
N MET A 239 -10.17 4.47 18.16
CA MET A 239 -9.82 4.13 16.78
C MET A 239 -11.01 4.30 15.82
N LEU A 240 -12.22 3.90 16.23
CA LEU A 240 -13.46 4.11 15.46
C LEU A 240 -13.76 5.60 15.27
N LYS A 241 -13.62 6.40 16.34
CA LYS A 241 -13.77 7.85 16.26
C LYS A 241 -12.76 8.44 15.28
N ARG A 242 -11.50 8.02 15.35
CA ARG A 242 -10.44 8.48 14.44
C ARG A 242 -10.69 8.07 13.00
N ALA A 243 -11.15 6.85 12.77
CA ALA A 243 -11.54 6.37 11.44
C ALA A 243 -12.68 7.20 10.85
N LYS A 244 -13.70 7.53 11.65
CA LYS A 244 -14.78 8.44 11.25
C LYS A 244 -14.27 9.84 10.93
N GLU A 245 -13.41 10.41 11.77
CA GLU A 245 -12.79 11.73 11.56
C GLU A 245 -11.96 11.79 10.28
N LYS A 246 -11.24 10.71 9.95
CA LYS A 246 -10.42 10.61 8.74
C LYS A 246 -11.24 10.16 7.52
N GLY A 247 -12.50 9.75 7.70
CA GLY A 247 -13.38 9.27 6.62
C GLY A 247 -12.92 7.95 6.02
N CYS A 248 -12.56 6.98 6.86
CA CYS A 248 -12.04 5.68 6.44
C CYS A 248 -12.82 4.52 7.09
N PRO A 249 -13.01 3.38 6.40
CA PRO A 249 -13.61 2.21 7.03
C PRO A 249 -12.58 1.52 7.95
N LEU A 250 -13.01 1.15 9.15
CA LEU A 250 -12.19 0.40 10.11
C LEU A 250 -12.78 -1.00 10.32
N TYR A 251 -11.93 -2.01 10.16
CA TYR A 251 -12.26 -3.42 10.35
C TYR A 251 -11.45 -4.02 11.48
N VAL A 252 -12.04 -5.00 12.17
CA VAL A 252 -11.31 -5.85 13.12
C VAL A 252 -10.91 -7.13 12.41
N ALA A 253 -9.62 -7.44 12.45
CA ALA A 253 -9.02 -8.61 11.85
C ALA A 253 -9.70 -9.88 12.40
N GLN A 254 -10.29 -10.66 11.51
CA GLN A 254 -10.84 -11.96 11.85
C GLN A 254 -9.73 -12.96 12.22
N PRO A 255 -10.01 -13.98 13.05
CA PRO A 255 -9.05 -15.02 13.35
C PRO A 255 -8.49 -15.69 12.09
N LEU A 256 -7.25 -16.17 12.14
CA LEU A 256 -6.57 -16.78 10.99
C LEU A 256 -7.39 -17.94 10.37
N ALA A 257 -8.07 -18.73 11.20
CA ALA A 257 -8.94 -19.81 10.74
C ALA A 257 -10.08 -19.33 9.84
N SER A 258 -10.55 -18.10 10.03
CA SER A 258 -11.63 -17.48 9.24
C SER A 258 -11.13 -16.89 7.92
N THR A 259 -9.82 -16.91 7.65
CA THR A 259 -9.22 -16.39 6.41
C THR A 259 -9.11 -17.46 5.30
N GLY A 260 -9.66 -18.66 5.53
CA GLY A 260 -9.52 -19.81 4.64
C GLY A 260 -8.23 -20.61 4.87
N LEU A 261 -7.39 -20.19 5.82
CA LEU A 261 -6.18 -20.92 6.22
C LEU A 261 -6.48 -21.87 7.39
N PRO A 262 -5.80 -23.03 7.48
CA PRO A 262 -5.97 -23.94 8.61
C PRO A 262 -5.62 -23.26 9.94
N GLY A 263 -6.50 -23.38 10.94
CA GLY A 263 -6.25 -22.81 12.27
C GLY A 263 -4.97 -23.34 12.93
N GLY A 264 -4.55 -24.56 12.61
CA GLY A 264 -3.30 -25.17 13.10
C GLY A 264 -2.05 -24.86 12.28
N LEU A 265 -2.10 -23.94 11.30
CA LEU A 265 -0.98 -23.65 10.41
C LEU A 265 0.29 -23.28 11.22
N PRO A 266 1.42 -23.97 11.01
CA PRO A 266 2.69 -23.59 11.61
C PRO A 266 3.11 -22.21 11.10
N LEU A 267 3.41 -21.29 12.01
CA LEU A 267 3.91 -19.97 11.68
C LEU A 267 5.44 -19.95 11.74
N GLY A 268 6.08 -19.19 10.84
CA GLY A 268 7.53 -19.00 10.84
C GLY A 268 8.07 -18.19 12.03
N ILE A 269 7.19 -17.61 12.84
CA ILE A 269 7.52 -16.89 14.09
C ILE A 269 6.72 -17.54 15.21
N ALA A 270 7.42 -18.01 16.24
CA ALA A 270 6.81 -18.69 17.38
C ALA A 270 5.99 -17.75 18.28
N GLY A 271 5.02 -18.33 19.00
CA GLY A 271 4.22 -17.68 20.03
C GLY A 271 2.77 -17.42 19.62
N ASP A 272 1.84 -17.63 20.55
CA ASP A 272 0.40 -17.58 20.26
C ASP A 272 -0.08 -16.21 19.80
N ARG A 273 0.54 -15.13 20.32
CA ARG A 273 0.24 -13.76 19.88
C ARG A 273 0.54 -13.53 18.40
N GLN A 274 1.42 -14.33 17.79
CA GLN A 274 1.72 -14.22 16.36
C GLN A 274 0.54 -14.63 15.48
N ARG A 275 -0.44 -15.37 16.01
CA ARG A 275 -1.67 -15.69 15.27
C ARG A 275 -2.48 -14.44 14.94
N TYR A 276 -2.52 -13.45 15.84
CA TYR A 276 -3.16 -12.17 15.58
C TYR A 276 -2.38 -11.35 14.54
N ASN A 277 -1.04 -11.32 14.65
CA ASN A 277 -0.19 -10.61 13.69
C ASN A 277 -0.27 -11.24 12.29
N ALA A 278 -0.29 -12.58 12.20
CA ALA A 278 -0.47 -13.30 10.94
C ALA A 278 -1.87 -13.09 10.36
N ALA A 279 -2.91 -13.12 11.18
CA ALA A 279 -4.28 -12.87 10.74
C ALA A 279 -4.45 -11.44 10.18
N LEU A 280 -3.86 -10.44 10.86
CA LEU A 280 -3.81 -9.08 10.36
C LEU A 280 -3.03 -9.01 9.04
N ALA A 281 -1.85 -9.62 8.97
CA ALA A 281 -1.02 -9.64 7.76
C ALA A 281 -1.74 -10.23 6.54
N VAL A 282 -2.44 -11.36 6.71
CA VAL A 282 -3.23 -11.99 5.66
C VAL A 282 -4.32 -11.05 5.14
N GLN A 283 -5.06 -10.40 6.05
CA GLN A 283 -6.14 -9.48 5.67
C GLN A 283 -5.60 -8.19 5.01
N LEU A 284 -4.45 -7.68 5.45
CA LEU A 284 -3.76 -6.58 4.75
C LEU A 284 -3.37 -6.99 3.31
N CYS A 285 -2.83 -8.21 3.14
CA CYS A 285 -2.48 -8.73 1.81
C CYS A 285 -3.72 -8.94 0.94
N GLN A 286 -4.82 -9.46 1.50
CA GLN A 286 -6.08 -9.67 0.78
C GLN A 286 -6.63 -8.35 0.23
N VAL A 287 -6.72 -7.31 1.07
CA VAL A 287 -7.14 -5.98 0.62
C VAL A 287 -6.21 -5.45 -0.47
N TRP A 288 -4.90 -5.56 -0.25
CA TRP A 288 -3.92 -5.09 -1.21
C TRP A 288 -4.03 -5.80 -2.57
N LEU A 289 -4.19 -7.13 -2.58
CA LEU A 289 -4.37 -7.93 -3.80
C LEU A 289 -5.71 -7.63 -4.49
N GLN A 290 -6.78 -7.43 -3.72
CA GLN A 290 -8.11 -7.10 -4.25
C GLN A 290 -8.15 -5.74 -4.94
N THR A 291 -7.38 -4.74 -4.48
CA THR A 291 -7.28 -3.45 -5.19
C THR A 291 -6.63 -3.56 -6.57
N ARG A 292 -6.06 -4.72 -6.90
CA ARG A 292 -5.53 -5.05 -8.23
C ARG A 292 -6.39 -6.10 -8.96
N ALA A 293 -7.50 -6.53 -8.36
CA ALA A 293 -8.43 -7.49 -8.93
C ALA A 293 -9.48 -6.84 -9.86
N ASP A 294 -9.06 -5.82 -10.62
CA ASP A 294 -9.78 -5.38 -11.83
C ASP A 294 -9.83 -6.49 -12.90
N SER A 295 -9.33 -7.70 -12.62
CA SER A 295 -9.32 -8.85 -13.52
C SER A 295 -10.72 -9.30 -13.93
N LEU A 296 -11.72 -9.22 -13.04
CA LEU A 296 -13.10 -9.56 -13.40
C LEU A 296 -13.76 -8.47 -14.24
N SER A 297 -13.55 -7.19 -13.89
CA SER A 297 -14.10 -6.06 -14.64
C SER A 297 -13.43 -5.86 -16.01
N SER A 298 -12.18 -6.28 -16.15
CA SER A 298 -11.42 -6.30 -17.42
C SER A 298 -11.54 -7.60 -18.20
N CYS A 299 -12.16 -8.65 -17.64
CA CYS A 299 -12.41 -9.88 -18.36
C CYS A 299 -13.25 -9.59 -19.61
N ARG A 300 -12.73 -9.99 -20.77
CA ARG A 300 -13.41 -9.92 -22.06
C ARG A 300 -13.33 -11.30 -22.69
N TRP A 301 -14.48 -11.92 -22.91
CA TRP A 301 -14.57 -13.15 -23.70
C TRP A 301 -15.27 -12.81 -25.01
N HIS A 302 -14.58 -13.03 -26.13
CA HIS A 302 -15.11 -12.70 -27.45
C HIS A 302 -16.37 -13.52 -27.73
N GLY A 303 -17.42 -12.86 -28.20
CA GLY A 303 -18.72 -13.50 -28.47
C GLY A 303 -19.51 -13.90 -27.21
N ARG A 304 -19.24 -13.31 -26.04
CA ARG A 304 -20.10 -13.44 -24.86
C ARG A 304 -20.45 -12.08 -24.32
N TYR A 305 -21.72 -11.68 -24.47
CA TYR A 305 -22.24 -10.38 -24.09
C TYR A 305 -21.31 -9.24 -24.54
N GLN A 306 -20.77 -9.35 -25.76
CA GLN A 306 -19.73 -8.46 -26.26
C GLN A 306 -20.35 -7.32 -27.07
N THR A 307 -20.05 -6.07 -26.69
CA THR A 307 -20.42 -4.87 -27.45
C THR A 307 -19.21 -4.34 -28.22
N ILE A 308 -19.34 -4.21 -29.54
CA ILE A 308 -18.32 -3.61 -30.41
C ILE A 308 -18.91 -2.35 -31.03
N CYS A 309 -18.41 -1.19 -30.61
CA CYS A 309 -18.83 0.10 -31.16
C CYS A 309 -17.94 0.48 -32.36
N ARG A 310 -18.55 0.76 -33.50
CA ARG A 310 -17.91 1.35 -34.69
C ARG A 310 -18.62 2.66 -35.05
N PRO A 311 -18.03 3.53 -35.88
CA PRO A 311 -18.74 4.72 -36.34
C PRO A 311 -20.08 4.37 -37.01
N GLY A 312 -21.20 4.85 -36.45
CA GLY A 312 -22.55 4.66 -36.98
C GLY A 312 -23.22 3.31 -36.71
N VAL A 313 -22.51 2.34 -36.12
CA VAL A 313 -23.06 1.00 -35.82
C VAL A 313 -22.47 0.40 -34.56
N THR A 314 -23.32 -0.22 -33.75
CA THR A 314 -22.91 -0.99 -32.58
C THR A 314 -23.36 -2.44 -32.73
N TYR A 315 -22.41 -3.36 -32.64
CA TYR A 315 -22.64 -4.79 -32.70
C TYR A 315 -22.75 -5.36 -31.28
N TYR A 316 -23.76 -6.18 -31.05
CA TYR A 316 -23.98 -6.93 -29.82
C TYR A 316 -23.86 -8.42 -30.15
N LEU A 317 -22.82 -9.06 -29.65
CA LEU A 317 -22.43 -10.42 -30.02
C LEU A 317 -22.56 -11.37 -28.83
N ASP A 318 -23.33 -12.46 -29.01
CA ASP A 318 -23.35 -13.59 -28.07
C ASP A 318 -23.48 -14.93 -28.80
N GLY A 319 -22.72 -15.95 -28.36
CA GLY A 319 -22.85 -17.33 -28.83
C GLY A 319 -24.03 -18.11 -28.24
N ALA A 320 -25.13 -17.42 -27.88
CA ALA A 320 -26.35 -18.03 -27.36
C ALA A 320 -26.97 -18.93 -28.43
N HIS A 321 -27.34 -20.16 -28.06
CA HIS A 321 -27.88 -21.18 -28.96
C HIS A 321 -28.89 -22.15 -28.33
N THR A 322 -29.22 -21.96 -27.06
CA THR A 322 -30.31 -22.64 -26.35
C THR A 322 -31.40 -21.62 -25.97
N PRO A 323 -32.67 -22.05 -25.78
CA PRO A 323 -33.76 -21.13 -25.40
C PRO A 323 -33.41 -20.23 -24.21
N ASP A 324 -32.93 -20.81 -23.11
CA ASP A 324 -32.55 -20.07 -21.90
C ASP A 324 -31.42 -19.06 -22.17
N SER A 325 -30.42 -19.44 -22.97
CA SER A 325 -29.30 -18.54 -23.31
C SER A 325 -29.72 -17.40 -24.23
N ILE A 326 -30.70 -17.65 -25.11
CA ILE A 326 -31.25 -16.64 -26.02
C ILE A 326 -32.07 -15.63 -25.23
N GLU A 327 -32.89 -16.09 -24.28
CA GLU A 327 -33.64 -15.20 -23.39
C GLU A 327 -32.70 -14.31 -22.57
N ALA A 328 -31.64 -14.88 -21.99
CA ALA A 328 -30.61 -14.12 -21.27
C ALA A 328 -29.89 -13.11 -22.18
N CYS A 329 -29.58 -13.50 -23.42
CA CYS A 329 -29.00 -12.63 -24.44
C CYS A 329 -29.93 -11.46 -24.81
N GLU A 330 -31.23 -11.72 -24.98
CA GLU A 330 -32.22 -10.68 -25.28
C GLU A 330 -32.33 -9.65 -24.15
N GLN A 331 -32.42 -10.13 -22.90
CA GLN A 331 -32.46 -9.24 -21.72
C GLN A 331 -31.19 -8.39 -21.59
N TRP A 332 -30.01 -8.98 -21.85
CA TRP A 332 -28.76 -8.24 -21.88
C TRP A 332 -28.75 -7.18 -22.98
N PHE A 333 -29.14 -7.56 -24.20
CA PHE A 333 -29.18 -6.67 -25.35
C PHE A 333 -30.08 -5.45 -25.10
N GLN A 334 -31.29 -5.66 -24.58
CA GLN A 334 -32.22 -4.58 -24.24
C GLN A 334 -31.59 -3.57 -23.28
N LYS A 335 -31.03 -4.04 -22.16
CA LYS A 335 -30.36 -3.20 -21.17
C LYS A 335 -29.15 -2.46 -21.74
N ALA A 336 -28.34 -3.13 -22.56
CA ALA A 336 -27.14 -2.54 -23.14
C ALA A 336 -27.48 -1.51 -24.23
N ALA A 337 -28.53 -1.74 -25.03
CA ALA A 337 -29.05 -0.82 -26.04
C ALA A 337 -29.72 0.42 -25.41
N GLU A 338 -30.48 0.26 -24.33
CA GLU A 338 -31.06 1.38 -23.57
C GLU A 338 -29.96 2.27 -22.98
N ARG A 339 -28.94 1.66 -22.36
CA ARG A 339 -27.81 2.39 -21.77
C ARG A 339 -27.03 3.19 -22.81
N GLU A 340 -26.82 2.63 -24.00
CA GLU A 340 -26.22 3.35 -25.13
C GLU A 340 -27.12 4.50 -25.59
N SER A 341 -28.44 4.28 -25.68
CA SER A 341 -29.41 5.32 -26.08
C SER A 341 -29.36 6.54 -25.16
N GLY A 342 -29.21 6.32 -23.86
CA GLY A 342 -29.07 7.40 -22.87
C GLY A 342 -27.75 8.18 -22.96
N GLN A 343 -26.76 7.69 -23.73
CA GLN A 343 -25.44 8.30 -23.90
C GLN A 343 -25.26 8.99 -25.26
N LEU A 344 -26.19 8.80 -26.21
CA LEU A 344 -26.13 9.38 -27.55
C LEU A 344 -26.72 10.80 -27.55
N SER A 345 -26.02 11.76 -28.19
CA SER A 345 -26.59 13.08 -28.46
C SER A 345 -27.71 12.98 -29.50
N HIS A 346 -28.71 13.87 -29.45
CA HIS A 346 -29.88 13.91 -30.35
C HIS A 346 -29.60 13.96 -31.87
N THR A 347 -28.33 14.00 -32.29
CA THR A 347 -27.85 14.15 -33.67
C THR A 347 -27.17 12.90 -34.25
N ARG A 348 -27.06 11.78 -33.51
CA ARG A 348 -26.44 10.54 -34.01
C ARG A 348 -27.43 9.37 -34.06
N SER A 349 -27.69 8.87 -35.25
CA SER A 349 -28.36 7.57 -35.46
C SER A 349 -27.32 6.45 -35.37
N VAL A 350 -27.61 5.41 -34.58
CA VAL A 350 -26.76 4.22 -34.43
C VAL A 350 -27.57 2.99 -34.80
N ILE A 351 -27.06 2.20 -35.73
CA ILE A 351 -27.64 0.91 -36.10
C ILE A 351 -27.22 -0.13 -35.07
N ARG A 352 -28.16 -0.96 -34.59
CA ARG A 352 -27.90 -2.04 -33.64
C ARG A 352 -28.11 -3.38 -34.31
N ALA A 353 -27.06 -4.21 -34.30
CA ALA A 353 -27.11 -5.57 -34.83
C ALA A 353 -26.83 -6.56 -33.69
N MET A 354 -27.74 -7.51 -33.50
CA MET A 354 -27.57 -8.62 -32.57
C MET A 354 -27.30 -9.90 -33.35
N SER A 355 -26.23 -10.62 -33.01
CA SER A 355 -25.92 -11.93 -33.60
C SER A 355 -25.97 -13.00 -32.52
N CYS A 356 -26.87 -13.97 -32.67
CA CYS A 356 -26.92 -15.22 -31.91
C CYS A 356 -27.01 -16.42 -32.87
N HIS A 357 -26.63 -17.62 -32.44
CA HIS A 357 -26.64 -18.83 -33.29
C HIS A 357 -27.83 -19.70 -32.93
N THR A 358 -28.82 -19.84 -33.81
CA THR A 358 -29.94 -20.76 -33.60
C THR A 358 -29.73 -22.05 -34.41
N THR A 359 -29.63 -23.20 -33.74
CA THR A 359 -29.50 -24.52 -34.41
C THR A 359 -30.84 -25.17 -34.75
N THR A 360 -31.95 -24.50 -34.52
CA THR A 360 -33.29 -25.06 -34.77
C THR A 360 -34.20 -24.00 -35.36
N SER A 361 -35.05 -24.43 -36.29
CA SER A 361 -36.04 -23.67 -37.05
C SER A 361 -37.18 -23.07 -36.19
N GLN A 362 -36.86 -22.48 -35.05
CA GLN A 362 -37.79 -21.69 -34.26
C GLN A 362 -37.74 -20.26 -34.80
N GLN A 363 -38.80 -19.88 -35.51
CA GLN A 363 -39.06 -18.50 -35.89
C GLN A 363 -39.06 -17.63 -34.63
N PHE A 364 -38.27 -16.55 -34.64
CA PHE A 364 -38.46 -15.46 -33.69
C PHE A 364 -39.94 -15.02 -33.72
N SER A 365 -40.59 -15.09 -32.57
CA SER A 365 -41.90 -14.45 -32.36
C SER A 365 -41.74 -12.96 -32.67
N LYS A 366 -42.29 -12.50 -33.80
CA LYS A 366 -42.32 -11.09 -34.20
C LYS A 366 -43.14 -10.20 -33.24
N ASN A 367 -43.76 -10.76 -32.21
CA ASN A 367 -44.76 -10.07 -31.39
C ASN A 367 -44.22 -9.37 -30.13
N SER A 368 -42.91 -9.37 -29.88
CA SER A 368 -42.34 -8.76 -28.66
C SER A 368 -41.49 -7.50 -28.89
N LEU A 369 -41.16 -7.16 -30.15
CA LEU A 369 -40.17 -6.13 -30.45
C LEU A 369 -40.76 -5.02 -31.32
N CYS A 370 -41.48 -4.09 -30.69
CA CYS A 370 -41.72 -2.77 -31.27
C CYS A 370 -40.42 -1.96 -31.21
N PHE A 371 -39.63 -1.98 -32.29
CA PHE A 371 -38.53 -1.03 -32.47
C PHE A 371 -38.87 0.01 -33.54
N PRO A 372 -38.64 1.31 -33.28
CA PRO A 372 -38.60 2.31 -34.33
C PRO A 372 -37.32 2.08 -35.16
N SER A 373 -37.53 1.68 -36.42
CA SER A 373 -36.59 1.75 -37.55
C SER A 373 -35.34 0.86 -37.50
N SER A 374 -35.39 -0.19 -38.33
CA SER A 374 -34.28 -0.96 -38.95
C SER A 374 -33.40 -1.82 -38.03
N VAL A 375 -33.89 -3.04 -37.75
CA VAL A 375 -33.08 -4.20 -37.36
C VAL A 375 -32.96 -5.12 -38.59
N VAL A 376 -31.74 -5.44 -39.01
CA VAL A 376 -31.46 -6.54 -39.96
C VAL A 376 -30.96 -7.70 -39.10
N VAL A 377 -31.68 -8.82 -39.16
CA VAL A 377 -31.26 -10.12 -38.59
C VAL A 377 -30.25 -10.77 -39.52
#